data_AF-A0A2V6PW08-F1
#
_entry.id   AF-A0A2V6PW08-F1
#
_cell.length_a   1.000
_cell.length_b   1.000
_cell.length_c   1.000
_cell.angle_alpha   90.00
_cell.angle_beta   90.00
_cell.angle_gamma   90.00
#
_symmetry.space_group_name_H-M   'P 1'
#
loop_
_entity.id
_entity.type
_entity.pdbx_description
1 polymer ?
#
loop_
_entity_poly.entity_id
_entity_poly.type
_entity_poly.pdbx_seq_one_letter_code
_entity_poly.pdbx_strand_id
1 'polypeptide(L)'
;MIRLQEWIHKFEVGEGTRTVRFVLAILALLALTAVYDLREYRNFSTAEAMDAAQLARNIAEGQGYTTLFVRPLSLSLVEQHQIRRHQRTNDFALLKSGHPDLANPPLYPVILAALMRALPFDYQITEQNITHGSVLFRYQPEMLICFFNQALFLAVIFQVFLLARRLFD
;
A
#
# COMPACT_ATOMS: atom_id res chain seq x y z
N MET A 1 -18.74 -29.25 19.51
CA MET A 1 -17.68 -28.61 20.32
C MET A 1 -16.50 -29.56 20.33
N ILE A 2 -15.40 -29.18 19.70
CA ILE A 2 -14.19 -30.03 19.58
C ILE A 2 -13.65 -30.25 21.00
N ARG A 3 -13.49 -31.50 21.42
CA ARG A 3 -13.02 -31.84 22.78
C ARG A 3 -11.49 -31.72 22.81
N LEU A 4 -10.94 -31.13 23.86
CA LEU A 4 -9.49 -30.97 24.07
C LEU A 4 -8.71 -32.30 23.86
N GLN A 5 -9.35 -33.43 24.16
CA GLN A 5 -8.82 -34.78 23.97
C GLN A 5 -8.55 -35.14 22.50
N GLU A 6 -9.38 -34.70 21.54
CA GLU A 6 -9.14 -34.98 20.11
C GLU A 6 -7.93 -34.22 19.57
N TRP A 7 -7.67 -33.02 20.12
CA TRP A 7 -6.45 -32.26 19.81
C TRP A 7 -5.20 -32.99 20.34
N ILE A 8 -5.22 -33.41 21.60
CA ILE A 8 -4.09 -34.13 22.21
C ILE A 8 -3.83 -35.45 21.47
N HIS A 9 -4.89 -36.20 21.16
CA HIS A 9 -4.77 -37.47 20.45
C HIS A 9 -4.18 -37.30 19.03
N LYS A 10 -4.58 -36.27 18.29
CA LYS A 10 -3.98 -35.96 16.96
C LYS A 10 -2.49 -35.60 17.03
N PHE A 11 -2.05 -34.99 18.13
CA PHE A 11 -0.62 -34.72 18.36
C PHE A 11 0.14 -36.00 18.73
N GLU A 12 -0.46 -36.87 19.53
CA GLU A 12 0.13 -38.13 19.98
C GLU A 12 0.30 -39.15 18.85
N VAL A 13 -0.65 -39.20 17.90
CA VAL A 13 -0.64 -40.13 16.75
C VAL A 13 0.22 -39.61 15.57
N GLY A 14 0.82 -38.41 15.68
CA GLY A 14 1.68 -37.82 14.64
C GLY A 14 0.93 -37.25 13.41
N GLU A 15 -0.40 -37.36 13.39
CA GLU A 15 -1.27 -36.83 12.33
C GLU A 15 -1.29 -35.28 12.33
N GLY A 16 -1.12 -34.66 13.50
CA GLY A 16 -1.04 -33.20 13.67
C GLY A 16 0.25 -32.56 13.16
N THR A 17 1.29 -33.34 12.86
CA THR A 17 2.64 -32.82 12.55
C THR A 17 2.64 -31.93 11.30
N ARG A 18 1.80 -32.22 10.29
CA ARG A 18 1.68 -31.39 9.07
C ARG A 18 1.09 -30.02 9.37
N THR A 19 0.03 -29.96 10.19
CA THR A 19 -0.61 -28.71 10.59
C THR A 19 0.32 -27.86 11.44
N VAL A 20 1.04 -28.48 12.39
CA VAL A 20 2.03 -27.80 13.22
C VAL A 20 3.14 -27.18 12.38
N ARG A 21 3.70 -27.93 11.43
CA ARG A 21 4.74 -27.41 10.51
C ARG A 21 4.22 -26.23 9.69
N PHE A 22 2.98 -26.30 9.21
CA PHE A 22 2.37 -25.20 8.45
C PHE A 22 2.17 -23.95 9.31
N VAL A 23 1.64 -24.10 10.53
CA VAL A 23 1.48 -22.99 11.48
C VAL A 23 2.84 -22.37 11.84
N LEU A 24 3.85 -23.20 12.11
CA LEU A 24 5.20 -22.73 12.38
C LEU A 24 5.80 -21.98 11.18
N ALA A 25 5.56 -22.44 9.95
CA ALA A 25 6.00 -21.74 8.75
C ALA A 25 5.35 -20.35 8.61
N ILE A 26 4.04 -20.24 8.88
CA ILE A 26 3.35 -18.95 8.90
C ILE A 26 3.91 -18.04 9.99
N LEU A 27 4.10 -18.56 11.21
CA LEU A 27 4.67 -17.79 12.31
C LEU A 27 6.10 -17.32 12.01
N ALA A 28 6.93 -18.18 11.41
CA ALA A 28 8.28 -17.82 10.98
C ALA A 28 8.25 -16.71 9.91
N LEU A 29 7.32 -16.78 8.96
CA LEU A 29 7.13 -15.74 7.94
C LEU A 29 6.71 -14.41 8.57
N LEU A 30 5.73 -14.42 9.48
CA LEU A 30 5.30 -13.22 10.20
C LEU A 30 6.42 -12.62 11.05
N ALA A 31 7.18 -13.46 11.77
CA ALA A 31 8.32 -13.03 12.56
C ALA A 31 9.41 -12.38 11.67
N LEU A 32 9.70 -12.98 10.51
CA LEU A 32 10.65 -12.41 9.56
C LEU A 32 10.20 -11.02 9.08
N THR A 33 8.92 -10.87 8.74
CA THR A 33 8.40 -9.58 8.30
C THR A 33 8.46 -8.53 9.42
N ALA A 34 8.09 -8.88 10.66
CA ALA A 34 8.19 -7.97 11.79
C ALA A 34 9.63 -7.55 12.09
N VAL A 35 10.59 -8.47 11.98
CA VAL A 35 12.02 -8.17 12.14
C VAL A 35 12.51 -7.20 11.05
N TYR A 36 12.06 -7.40 9.81
CA TYR A 36 12.37 -6.49 8.71
C TYR A 36 11.82 -5.09 8.97
N ASP A 37 10.55 -4.98 9.36
CA ASP A 37 9.89 -3.71 9.64
C ASP A 37 10.62 -2.96 10.77
N LEU A 38 10.99 -3.65 11.84
CA LEU A 38 11.67 -3.04 12.99
C LEU A 38 13.10 -2.58 12.69
N ARG A 39 13.78 -3.16 11.69
CA ARG A 39 15.21 -2.91 11.44
C ARG A 39 15.49 -2.08 10.20
N GLU A 40 14.79 -2.33 9.10
CA GLU A 40 15.15 -1.78 7.79
C GLU A 40 14.07 -0.88 7.20
N TYR A 41 12.83 -0.92 7.69
CA TYR A 41 11.78 -0.08 7.10
C TYR A 41 12.05 1.41 7.35
N ARG A 42 12.00 2.18 6.26
CA ARG A 42 12.28 3.62 6.23
C ARG A 42 11.10 4.42 5.67
N ASN A 43 9.87 4.03 6.02
CA ASN A 43 8.66 4.74 5.60
C ASN A 43 8.64 4.97 4.06
N PHE A 44 8.07 6.08 3.59
CA PHE A 44 8.17 6.48 2.18
C PHE A 44 9.55 7.04 1.86
N SER A 45 10.49 6.13 1.64
CA SER A 45 11.87 6.44 1.23
C SER A 45 12.02 6.73 -0.26
N THR A 46 11.02 6.42 -1.08
CA THR A 46 11.05 6.62 -2.54
C THR A 46 10.03 7.68 -2.97
N ALA A 47 10.39 8.47 -3.98
CA ALA A 47 9.49 9.48 -4.55
C ALA A 47 8.22 8.87 -5.14
N GLU A 48 8.32 7.65 -5.72
CA GLU A 48 7.19 6.92 -6.28
C GLU A 48 6.15 6.54 -5.23
N ALA A 49 6.60 6.12 -4.03
CA ALA A 49 5.69 5.78 -2.94
C ALA A 49 4.93 7.02 -2.45
N MET A 50 5.63 8.16 -2.33
CA MET A 50 5.02 9.43 -1.95
C MET A 50 4.00 9.90 -3.00
N ASP A 51 4.36 9.85 -4.28
CA ASP A 51 3.52 10.30 -5.38
C ASP A 51 2.25 9.46 -5.52
N ALA A 52 2.37 8.12 -5.45
CA ALA A 52 1.20 7.23 -5.48
C ALA A 52 0.27 7.44 -4.27
N ALA A 53 0.82 7.65 -3.07
CA ALA A 53 0.03 7.92 -1.87
C ALA A 53 -0.66 9.29 -1.92
N GLN A 54 0.02 10.31 -2.43
CA GLN A 54 -0.54 11.64 -2.62
C GLN A 54 -1.67 11.61 -3.66
N LEU A 55 -1.48 10.89 -4.76
CA LEU A 55 -2.50 10.71 -5.79
C LEU A 55 -3.73 9.96 -5.24
N ALA A 56 -3.51 8.90 -4.46
CA ALA A 56 -4.57 8.18 -3.77
C ALA A 56 -5.37 9.07 -2.82
N ARG A 57 -4.68 9.95 -2.08
CA ARG A 57 -5.31 10.92 -1.19
C ARG A 57 -6.19 11.91 -1.95
N ASN A 58 -5.69 12.45 -3.07
CA ASN A 58 -6.47 13.36 -3.92
C ASN A 58 -7.75 12.69 -4.44
N ILE A 59 -7.67 11.42 -4.82
CA ILE A 59 -8.85 10.63 -5.23
C ILE A 59 -9.81 10.44 -4.04
N ALA A 60 -9.30 10.09 -2.85
CA ALA A 60 -10.11 9.87 -1.65
C ALA A 60 -10.83 11.15 -1.18
N GLU A 61 -10.17 12.31 -1.26
CA GLU A 61 -10.72 13.62 -0.92
C GLU A 61 -11.66 14.19 -2.00
N GLY A 62 -11.82 13.52 -3.15
CA GLY A 62 -12.71 13.94 -4.23
C GLY A 62 -12.11 14.97 -5.21
N GLN A 63 -10.79 15.19 -5.17
CA GLN A 63 -10.06 16.06 -6.09
C GLN A 63 -9.79 15.41 -7.47
N GLY A 64 -10.22 14.16 -7.65
CA GLY A 64 -10.05 13.40 -8.88
C GLY A 64 -8.63 12.85 -9.04
N TYR A 65 -8.31 12.39 -10.26
CA TYR A 65 -7.01 11.81 -10.60
C TYR A 65 -5.97 12.91 -10.90
N THR A 66 -5.67 13.71 -9.88
CA THR A 66 -4.79 14.88 -9.95
C THR A 66 -3.55 14.68 -9.09
N THR A 67 -2.43 15.27 -9.49
CA THR A 67 -1.16 15.24 -8.74
C THR A 67 -0.67 16.65 -8.42
N LEU A 68 -0.01 16.78 -7.26
CA LEU A 68 0.74 17.96 -6.83
C LEU A 68 2.21 17.89 -7.26
N PHE A 69 2.64 16.78 -7.86
CA PHE A 69 4.00 16.59 -8.33
C PHE A 69 4.14 17.15 -9.76
N VAL A 70 4.85 18.27 -9.88
CA VAL A 70 5.04 18.97 -11.16
C VAL A 70 6.05 18.22 -12.02
N ARG A 71 5.59 17.59 -13.11
CA ARG A 71 6.48 16.94 -14.09
C ARG A 71 6.55 17.74 -15.39
N PRO A 72 7.75 18.18 -15.84
CA PRO A 72 7.90 19.00 -17.04
C PRO A 72 7.24 18.42 -18.29
N LEU A 73 7.38 17.10 -18.52
CA LEU A 73 6.76 16.43 -19.66
C LEU A 73 5.23 16.43 -19.58
N SER A 74 4.66 16.25 -18.39
CA SER A 74 3.20 16.30 -18.25
C SER A 74 2.64 17.69 -18.47
N LEU A 75 3.40 18.75 -18.14
CA LEU A 75 3.01 20.13 -18.38
C LEU A 75 2.90 20.42 -19.89
N SER A 76 3.90 20.00 -20.68
CA SER A 76 3.87 20.19 -22.13
C SER A 76 2.76 19.40 -22.83
N LEU A 77 2.43 18.20 -22.32
CA LEU A 77 1.31 17.41 -22.83
C LEU A 77 -0.04 18.07 -22.53
N VAL A 78 -0.21 18.60 -21.32
CA VAL A 78 -1.43 19.33 -20.93
C VAL A 78 -1.58 20.60 -21.76
N GLU A 79 -0.51 21.36 -21.95
CA GLU A 79 -0.47 22.54 -22.83
C GLU A 79 -0.89 22.17 -24.27
N GLN A 80 -0.29 21.12 -24.85
CA GLN A 80 -0.62 20.67 -26.19
C GLN A 80 -2.10 20.25 -26.31
N HIS A 81 -2.64 19.58 -25.29
CA HIS A 81 -4.05 19.17 -25.25
C HIS A 81 -5.00 20.38 -25.18
N GLN A 82 -4.66 21.40 -24.40
CA GLN A 82 -5.44 22.65 -24.30
C GLN A 82 -5.44 23.42 -25.62
N ILE A 83 -4.28 23.53 -26.29
CA ILE A 83 -4.15 24.16 -27.62
C ILE A 83 -5.09 23.48 -28.63
N ARG A 84 -5.11 22.14 -28.67
CA ARG A 84 -5.98 21.36 -29.56
C ARG A 84 -7.48 21.56 -29.28
N ARG A 85 -7.86 21.81 -28.03
CA ARG A 85 -9.26 22.01 -27.63
C ARG A 85 -9.78 23.44 -27.80
N HIS A 86 -8.97 24.35 -28.35
CA HIS A 86 -9.31 25.78 -28.49
C HIS A 86 -9.74 26.45 -27.17
N GLN A 87 -9.36 25.89 -26.01
CA GLN A 87 -9.62 26.45 -24.68
C GLN A 87 -8.58 27.52 -24.36
N ARG A 88 -8.56 28.56 -25.19
CA ARG A 88 -7.53 29.58 -25.27
C ARG A 88 -7.63 30.51 -24.05
N THR A 89 -6.76 30.31 -23.06
CA THR A 89 -6.48 31.30 -22.00
C THR A 89 -5.12 31.92 -22.29
N ASN A 90 -4.92 33.20 -21.95
CA ASN A 90 -3.68 33.95 -22.24
C ASN A 90 -2.43 33.42 -21.52
N ASP A 91 -2.58 32.40 -20.66
CA ASP A 91 -1.50 31.84 -19.85
C ASP A 91 -1.56 30.31 -19.92
N PHE A 92 -0.74 29.72 -20.80
CA PHE A 92 -0.74 28.29 -21.13
C PHE A 92 -0.27 27.40 -19.96
N ALA A 93 0.47 27.98 -19.00
CA ALA A 93 0.98 27.29 -17.83
C ALA A 93 0.05 27.40 -16.60
N LEU A 94 -1.02 28.19 -16.68
CA LEU A 94 -1.86 28.48 -15.52
C LEU A 94 -2.94 27.39 -15.36
N LEU A 95 -2.67 26.44 -14.48
CA LEU A 95 -3.56 25.36 -14.11
C LEU A 95 -4.78 25.92 -13.35
N LYS A 96 -5.94 26.05 -14.03
CA LYS A 96 -7.22 26.48 -13.40
C LYS A 96 -7.83 25.41 -12.49
N SER A 97 -7.44 24.16 -12.68
CA SER A 97 -7.84 22.98 -11.90
C SER A 97 -6.58 22.18 -11.55
N GLY A 98 -6.69 21.23 -10.61
CA GLY A 98 -5.56 20.35 -10.27
C GLY A 98 -4.93 19.69 -11.50
N HIS A 99 -3.60 19.53 -11.47
CA HIS A 99 -2.83 18.97 -12.58
C HIS A 99 -3.16 17.49 -12.76
N PRO A 100 -3.62 17.03 -13.93
CA PRO A 100 -3.97 15.62 -14.12
C PRO A 100 -2.72 14.74 -14.08
N ASP A 101 -2.79 13.63 -13.35
CA ASP A 101 -1.69 12.67 -13.34
C ASP A 101 -1.71 11.80 -14.60
N LEU A 102 -0.59 11.79 -15.33
CA LEU A 102 -0.42 11.03 -16.58
C LEU A 102 0.64 9.92 -16.45
N ALA A 103 1.36 9.86 -15.33
CA ALA A 103 2.51 8.99 -15.16
C ALA A 103 2.15 7.68 -14.44
N ASN A 104 1.23 7.73 -13.47
CA ASN A 104 0.91 6.56 -12.67
C ASN A 104 -0.29 5.79 -13.25
N PRO A 105 -0.22 4.45 -13.31
CA PRO A 105 -1.36 3.63 -13.70
C PRO A 105 -2.47 3.71 -12.63
N PRO A 106 -3.76 3.71 -13.02
CA PRO A 106 -4.86 4.06 -12.13
C PRO A 106 -5.19 3.03 -11.06
N LEU A 107 -4.88 1.74 -11.29
CA LEU A 107 -5.34 0.66 -10.43
C LEU A 107 -4.87 0.80 -8.98
N TYR A 108 -3.56 0.98 -8.78
CA TYR A 108 -2.98 1.02 -7.43
C TYR A 108 -3.40 2.28 -6.65
N PRO A 109 -3.32 3.51 -7.19
CA PRO A 109 -3.84 4.70 -6.52
C PRO A 109 -5.34 4.62 -6.19
N VAL A 110 -6.16 4.01 -7.04
CA VAL A 110 -7.60 3.82 -6.76
C VAL A 110 -7.83 2.84 -5.60
N ILE A 111 -7.08 1.74 -5.54
CA ILE A 111 -7.14 0.80 -4.42
C ILE A 111 -6.71 1.49 -3.12
N LEU A 112 -5.62 2.25 -3.15
CA LEU A 112 -5.18 3.03 -2.00
C LEU A 112 -6.20 4.10 -1.60
N ALA A 113 -6.87 4.74 -2.56
CA ALA A 113 -7.92 5.72 -2.27
C ALA A 113 -9.13 5.06 -1.58
N ALA A 114 -9.50 3.85 -2.02
CA ALA A 114 -10.53 3.05 -1.38
C ALA A 114 -10.14 2.67 0.06
N LEU A 115 -8.88 2.27 0.27
CA LEU A 115 -8.32 2.03 1.60
C LEU A 115 -8.39 3.28 2.49
N MET A 116 -7.97 4.44 1.95
CA MET A 116 -7.98 5.72 2.64
C MET A 116 -9.37 6.20 3.03
N ARG A 117 -10.38 5.84 2.23
CA ARG A 117 -11.77 6.16 2.51
C ARG A 117 -12.43 5.18 3.49
N ALA A 118 -11.94 3.94 3.53
CA ALA A 118 -12.47 2.90 4.41
C ALA A 118 -11.90 2.93 5.83
N LEU A 119 -10.65 3.35 6.00
CA LEU A 119 -9.95 3.40 7.28
C LEU A 119 -9.81 4.86 7.77
N PRO A 120 -9.69 5.09 9.09
CA PRO A 120 -9.45 6.43 9.63
C PRO A 120 -7.99 6.84 9.42
N PHE A 121 -7.72 7.48 8.28
CA PHE A 121 -6.42 8.11 8.03
C PHE A 121 -6.32 9.45 8.75
N ASP A 122 -5.32 9.59 9.63
CA ASP A 122 -4.96 10.87 10.22
C ASP A 122 -3.71 11.42 9.52
N TYR A 123 -3.87 12.58 8.88
CA TYR A 123 -2.79 13.26 8.15
C TYR A 123 -2.10 14.35 8.99
N GLN A 124 -2.49 14.52 10.26
CA GLN A 124 -1.88 15.53 11.12
C GLN A 124 -0.48 15.09 11.57
N ILE A 125 0.47 16.00 11.42
CA ILE A 125 1.85 15.79 11.87
C ILE A 125 2.00 16.52 13.20
N THR A 126 1.97 15.77 14.31
CA THR A 126 2.22 16.32 15.65
C THR A 126 3.72 16.28 15.96
N GLU A 127 4.29 17.36 16.50
CA GLU A 127 5.73 17.45 16.83
C GLU A 127 6.22 16.35 17.80
N GLN A 128 5.32 15.82 18.62
CA GLN A 128 5.58 14.68 19.51
C GLN A 128 5.93 13.40 18.73
N ASN A 129 5.28 13.15 17.59
CA ASN A 129 5.54 11.97 16.75
C ASN A 129 6.90 12.05 16.04
N ILE A 130 7.37 13.26 15.73
CA ILE A 130 8.66 13.49 15.10
C ILE A 130 9.80 13.25 16.09
N THR A 131 9.63 13.72 17.34
CA THR A 131 10.71 13.76 18.35
C THR A 131 10.83 12.45 19.14
N HIS A 132 9.73 11.74 19.39
CA HIS A 132 9.71 10.55 20.25
C HIS A 132 9.21 9.26 19.57
N GLY A 133 8.74 9.33 18.33
CA GLY A 133 8.27 8.15 17.59
C GLY A 133 9.42 7.27 17.11
N SER A 134 9.25 5.94 17.22
CA SER A 134 10.09 5.00 16.45
C SER A 134 9.94 5.29 14.95
N VAL A 135 10.95 4.96 14.14
CA VAL A 135 10.94 5.25 12.69
C VAL A 135 9.64 4.77 12.02
N LEU A 136 9.16 3.59 12.42
CA LEU A 136 7.87 3.03 12.01
C LEU A 136 6.69 3.94 12.39
N PHE A 137 6.48 4.22 13.68
CA PHE A 137 5.26 4.89 14.16
C PHE A 137 5.27 6.42 14.02
N ARG A 138 6.17 6.98 13.20
CA ARG A 138 6.29 8.44 13.01
C ARG A 138 5.09 9.05 12.28
N TYR A 139 4.54 8.34 11.29
CA TYR A 139 3.42 8.84 10.49
C TYR A 139 2.42 7.71 10.19
N GLN A 140 1.22 7.84 10.75
CA GLN A 140 0.18 6.80 10.69
C GLN A 140 -0.23 6.39 9.26
N PRO A 141 -0.41 7.32 8.30
CA PRO A 141 -0.78 6.96 6.93
C PRO A 141 0.22 6.02 6.26
N GLU A 142 1.51 6.27 6.45
CA GLU A 142 2.58 5.44 5.90
C GLU A 142 2.54 4.03 6.48
N MET A 143 2.28 3.90 7.79
CA MET A 143 2.15 2.61 8.46
C MET A 143 0.94 1.81 7.98
N LEU A 144 -0.22 2.46 7.82
CA LEU A 144 -1.42 1.78 7.29
C LEU A 144 -1.19 1.27 5.87
N ILE A 145 -0.54 2.06 5.03
CA ILE A 145 -0.19 1.69 3.66
C ILE A 145 0.86 0.57 3.65
N CYS A 146 1.82 0.61 4.58
CA CYS A 146 2.80 -0.46 4.76
C CYS A 146 2.14 -1.80 5.06
N PHE A 147 1.28 -1.85 6.09
CA PHE A 147 0.57 -3.09 6.45
C PHE A 147 -0.33 -3.59 5.33
N PHE A 148 -0.97 -2.68 4.60
CA PHE A 148 -1.77 -3.04 3.43
C PHE A 148 -0.91 -3.69 2.34
N ASN A 149 0.24 -3.11 2.01
CA ASN A 149 1.16 -3.66 1.01
C ASN A 149 1.78 -4.98 1.45
N GLN A 150 2.08 -5.14 2.74
CA GLN A 150 2.55 -6.39 3.32
C GLN A 150 1.47 -7.48 3.24
N ALA A 151 0.20 -7.14 3.48
CA ALA A 151 -0.91 -8.06 3.30
C ALA A 151 -1.07 -8.49 1.83
N LEU A 152 -0.94 -7.57 0.87
CA LEU A 152 -0.94 -7.89 -0.56
C LEU A 152 0.24 -8.82 -0.92
N PHE A 153 1.43 -8.56 -0.39
CA PHE A 153 2.59 -9.41 -0.61
C PHE A 153 2.39 -10.83 -0.07
N LEU A 154 1.86 -10.96 1.16
CA LEU A 154 1.50 -12.26 1.74
C LEU A 154 0.41 -12.97 0.93
N ALA A 155 -0.58 -12.23 0.41
CA ALA A 155 -1.58 -12.77 -0.48
C ALA A 155 -0.96 -13.33 -1.78
N VAL A 156 0.03 -12.64 -2.36
CA VAL A 156 0.78 -13.14 -3.52
C VAL A 156 1.53 -14.44 -3.18
N ILE A 157 2.23 -14.50 -2.04
CA ILE A 157 2.89 -15.74 -1.59
C ILE A 157 1.87 -16.88 -1.46
N PHE A 158 0.71 -16.60 -0.89
CA PHE A 158 -0.35 -17.58 -0.75
C PHE A 158 -0.91 -18.05 -2.10
N GLN A 159 -1.12 -17.14 -3.06
CA GLN A 159 -1.54 -17.49 -4.41
C GLN A 159 -0.49 -18.34 -5.13
N VAL A 160 0.79 -18.02 -4.98
CA VAL A 160 1.90 -18.83 -5.53
C VAL A 160 1.91 -20.22 -4.90
N PHE A 161 1.67 -20.33 -3.59
CA PHE A 161 1.53 -21.63 -2.92
C PHE A 161 0.35 -22.44 -3.46
N LEU A 162 -0.82 -21.82 -3.65
CA LEU A 162 -1.99 -22.48 -4.24
C LEU A 162 -1.71 -22.95 -5.67
N LEU A 163 -1.01 -22.12 -6.46
CA LEU A 163 -0.62 -22.46 -7.83
C LEU A 163 0.36 -23.64 -7.84
N ALA A 164 1.38 -23.61 -6.98
CA ALA A 164 2.34 -24.70 -6.85
C ALA A 164 1.65 -26.01 -6.46
N ARG A 165 0.73 -25.95 -5.50
CA ARG A 165 -0.08 -27.11 -5.09
C ARG A 165 -0.99 -27.63 -6.20
N ARG A 166 -1.46 -26.78 -7.11
CA ARG A 166 -2.28 -27.20 -8.24
C ARG A 166 -1.46 -27.82 -9.38
N LEU A 167 -0.20 -27.44 -9.51
CA LEU A 167 0.65 -27.84 -10.63
C LEU A 167 1.54 -29.05 -10.34
N PHE A 168 1.96 -29.22 -9.08
CA PHE A 168 2.94 -30.23 -8.67
C PHE A 168 2.42 -31.29 -7.69
N ASP A 169 1.30 -31.00 -7.02
CA ASP A 169 0.56 -31.94 -6.15
C ASP A 169 -0.72 -32.39 -6.90
#